data_AF-A0A2V7FQC6-F1
#
_entry.id   AF-A0A2V7FQC6-F1
#
_cell.length_a   1.000
_cell.length_b   1.000
_cell.length_c   1.000
_cell.angle_alpha   90.00
_cell.angle_beta   90.00
_cell.angle_gamma   90.00
#
_symmetry.space_group_name_H-M   'P 1'
#
loop_
_entity.id
_entity.type
_entity.pdbx_description
1 polymer ?
#
loop_
_entity_poly.entity_id
_entity_poly.type
_entity_poly.pdbx_seq_one_letter_code
_entity_poly.pdbx_strand_id
1 'polypeptide(L)' 'MTAGDDVQLVTFKLAGQDFAFNIFQVERILRYEAPAPLPKAPDFL' A
#
# COMPACT_ATOMS: atom_id res chain seq x y z
N MET A 1 -30.99 -1.34 7.83
CA MET A 1 -29.70 -1.01 7.17
C MET A 1 -28.62 -1.45 8.12
N THR A 2 -28.06 -2.64 7.92
CA THR A 2 -26.97 -3.17 8.75
C THR A 2 -25.72 -2.34 8.47
N ALA A 3 -25.38 -1.43 9.36
CA ALA A 3 -24.25 -0.50 9.25
C ALA A 3 -22.88 -1.19 9.47
N GLY A 4 -22.73 -2.46 9.07
CA GLY A 4 -21.65 -3.34 9.55
C GLY A 4 -20.75 -4.02 8.52
N ASP A 5 -21.06 -3.97 7.21
CA ASP A 5 -20.33 -4.75 6.19
C ASP A 5 -19.59 -3.92 5.13
N ASP A 6 -19.48 -2.59 5.30
CA ASP A 6 -18.75 -1.76 4.35
C ASP A 6 -17.23 -1.96 4.51
N VAL A 7 -16.60 -2.52 3.49
CA VAL A 7 -15.14 -2.71 3.45
C VAL A 7 -14.47 -1.41 3.03
N GLN A 8 -13.70 -0.83 3.94
CA GLN A 8 -12.89 0.34 3.66
C GLN A 8 -11.56 -0.05 3.01
N LEU A 9 -11.27 0.57 1.87
CA LEU A 9 -10.10 0.30 1.05
C LEU A 9 -9.29 1.58 0.82
N VAL A 10 -7.97 1.47 0.95
CA VAL A 10 -7.04 2.49 0.45
C VAL A 10 -6.66 2.12 -0.97
N THR A 11 -7.00 2.96 -1.94
CA THR A 11 -6.74 2.71 -3.36
C THR A 11 -5.55 3.50 -3.86
N PHE A 12 -4.81 2.95 -4.81
CA PHE A 12 -3.67 3.60 -5.46
C PHE A 12 -3.47 3.07 -6.87
N LYS A 13 -2.73 3.82 -7.69
CA LYS A 13 -2.41 3.43 -9.07
C LYS A 13 -0.96 2.99 -9.19
N LEU A 14 -0.73 1.87 -9.87
CA LEU A 14 0.60 1.40 -10.27
C LEU A 14 0.55 1.11 -11.77
N ALA A 15 1.45 1.72 -12.54
CA ALA A 15 1.48 1.59 -14.01
C ALA A 15 0.11 1.83 -14.69
N GLY A 16 -0.70 2.75 -14.15
CA GLY A 16 -2.03 3.08 -14.67
C GLY A 16 -3.16 2.14 -14.23
N GLN A 17 -2.85 1.04 -13.54
CA GLN A 17 -3.83 0.08 -13.02
C GLN A 17 -4.18 0.39 -11.55
N ASP A 18 -5.42 0.11 -11.16
CA ASP A 18 -5.92 0.32 -9.79
C ASP A 18 -5.66 -0.89 -8.89
N PHE A 19 -5.13 -0.62 -7.70
CA PHE A 19 -4.88 -1.58 -6.62
C PHE A 19 -5.44 -1.05 -5.30
N ALA A 20 -5.59 -1.94 -4.31
CA ALA A 20 -6.09 -1.56 -3.00
C ALA A 20 -5.57 -2.43 -1.86
N PHE A 21 -5.50 -1.84 -0.66
CA PHE A 21 -5.33 -2.54 0.61
C PHE A 21 -6.55 -2.33 1.50
N ASN A 22 -6.81 -3.25 2.44
CA ASN A 22 -7.74 -2.97 3.53
C ASN A 22 -7.20 -1.82 4.38
N ILE A 23 -8.05 -0.87 4.76
CA ILE A 23 -7.62 0.33 5.51
C ILE A 23 -6.90 -0.02 6.81
N PHE A 24 -7.28 -1.11 7.48
CA PHE A 24 -6.67 -1.53 8.75
C PHE A 24 -5.25 -2.11 8.59
N GLN A 25 -4.81 -2.38 7.36
CA GLN A 25 -3.45 -2.84 7.06
C GLN A 25 -2.51 -1.67 6.73
N VAL A 26 -3.01 -0.45 6.59
CA VAL A 26 -2.22 0.71 6.22
C VAL A 26 -1.78 1.47 7.46
N GLU A 27 -0.49 1.45 7.76
CA GLU A 27 0.07 2.20 8.88
C GLU A 27 0.19 3.70 8.53
N ARG A 28 0.85 4.02 7.41
CA ARG A 28 1.16 5.39 6.96
C ARG A 28 1.26 5.47 5.44
N ILE A 29 0.91 6.62 4.89
CA ILE A 29 1.15 6.96 3.47
C ILE A 29 2.17 8.09 3.44
N LEU A 30 3.39 7.77 3.02
CA LEU A 30 4.50 8.73 2.91
C LEU A 30 4.76 9.06 1.44
N ARG A 31 5.43 10.19 1.20
CA ARG A 31 6.00 10.47 -0.12
C ARG A 31 7.20 9.56 -0.34
N TYR A 32 7.44 9.18 -1.60
CA TYR A 32 8.54 8.31 -1.94
C TYR A 32 9.89 9.00 -1.68
N GLU A 33 10.73 8.31 -0.95
CA GLU A 33 12.15 8.60 -0.77
C GLU A 33 12.92 7.31 -1.04
N ALA A 34 14.05 7.39 -1.74
CA ALA A 34 14.84 6.21 -2.07
C ALA A 34 15.40 5.57 -0.79
N PRO A 35 15.15 4.28 -0.52
CA PRO A 35 15.71 3.61 0.65
C PRO A 35 17.23 3.44 0.54
N ALA A 36 17.91 3.34 1.67
CA ALA A 36 19.33 3.05 1.70
C ALA A 36 19.61 1.63 1.19
N PRO A 37 20.64 1.42 0.34
CA PRO A 37 20.92 0.10 -0.22
C PRO A 37 21.41 -0.88 0.85
N LEU A 38 20.85 -2.09 0.85
CA LEU A 38 21.26 -3.17 1.74
C LEU A 38 22.19 -4.16 1.01
N PRO A 39 23.42 -4.43 1.50
CA PRO A 39 24.32 -5.35 0.83
C PRO A 39 23.74 -6.76 0.71
N LYS A 40 23.81 -7.35 -0.49
CA LYS A 40 23.31 -8.70 -0.82
C LYS A 40 21.79 -8.87 -0.64
N ALA A 41 21.03 -7.78 -0.68
CA ALA A 41 19.58 -7.85 -0.74
C ALA A 41 19.10 -8.48 -2.06
N PRO A 42 17.95 -9.19 -2.05
CA PRO A 42 17.26 -9.55 -3.27
C PRO A 42 16.85 -8.33 -4.11
N ASP A 43 16.75 -8.50 -5.43
CA ASP A 43 16.41 -7.42 -6.38
C ASP A 43 15.03 -6.79 -6.17
N PHE A 44 14.17 -7.42 -5.37
CA PHE A 44 12.82 -6.91 -5.06
C PHE A 44 12.77 -5.95 -3.86
N LEU A 45 13.91 -5.69 -3.21
CA LEU A 45 14.03 -4.80 -2.05
C LEU A 45 14.52 -3.38 -2.42
#